data_AF-S9QLG3-F1
#
_entry.id   AF-S9QLG3-F1
#
_cell.length_a   1.000
_cell.length_b   1.000
_cell.length_c   1.000
_cell.angle_alpha   90.00
_cell.angle_beta   90.00
_cell.angle_gamma   90.00
#
_symmetry.space_group_name_H-M   'P 1'
#
loop_
_entity.id
_entity.type
_entity.pdbx_description
1 polymer ?
#
loop_
_entity_poly.entity_id
_entity_poly.type
_entity_poly.pdbx_seq_one_letter_code
_entity_poly.pdbx_strand_id
1 'polypeptide(L)'
;MADFAGGRRAARRALGQFGLPEAPLPMGADRAPVWPEGLTGSITHACGLCLAVAGRTDTWRGLGIDLAADSPLEDALIPEIATLEDLAPLAPLSRGAAALRVFGAKEAAFKAQFPETGAMFGFEAMTADLQGGTMRMVADLGPGAGTLLPMRQWVGAGLVVSLCAWPR
;
A
#
# COMPACT_ATOMS: atom_id res chain seq x y z
N MET A 1 -4.82 17.16 -10.75
CA MET A 1 -4.68 16.80 -12.19
C MET A 1 -3.26 16.33 -12.53
N ALA A 2 -2.21 16.98 -12.01
CA ALA A 2 -0.82 16.55 -12.22
C ALA A 2 -0.53 15.14 -11.66
N ASP A 3 -0.98 14.84 -10.44
CA ASP A 3 -0.73 13.54 -9.80
C ASP A 3 -1.44 12.38 -10.48
N PHE A 4 -2.66 12.61 -10.97
CA PHE A 4 -3.40 11.60 -11.73
C PHE A 4 -2.65 11.20 -13.02
N ALA A 5 -2.25 12.19 -13.81
CA ALA A 5 -1.49 11.95 -15.04
C ALA A 5 -0.09 11.38 -14.74
N GLY A 6 0.57 11.85 -13.67
CA GLY A 6 1.86 11.35 -13.19
C GLY A 6 1.80 9.88 -12.78
N GLY A 7 0.80 9.51 -11.98
CA GLY A 7 0.55 8.14 -11.56
C GLY A 7 0.30 7.20 -12.73
N ARG A 8 -0.51 7.62 -13.72
CA ARG A 8 -0.74 6.81 -14.93
C ARG A 8 0.52 6.67 -15.79
N ARG A 9 1.37 7.71 -15.87
CA ARG A 9 2.69 7.58 -16.52
C ARG A 9 3.60 6.59 -15.78
N ALA A 10 3.63 6.63 -14.45
CA ALA A 10 4.39 5.66 -13.66
C ALA A 10 3.89 4.22 -13.88
N ALA A 11 2.57 4.02 -13.88
CA ALA A 11 1.97 2.71 -14.13
C ALA A 11 2.27 2.17 -15.53
N ARG A 12 2.18 2.99 -16.58
CA ARG A 12 2.57 2.57 -17.95
C ARG A 12 4.04 2.18 -18.03
N ARG A 13 4.93 2.88 -17.33
CA ARG A 13 6.36 2.52 -17.26
C ARG A 13 6.57 1.18 -16.56
N ALA A 14 5.83 0.89 -15.49
CA ALA A 14 5.88 -0.41 -14.83
C ALA A 14 5.36 -1.53 -15.77
N LEU A 15 4.25 -1.30 -16.48
CA LEU A 15 3.71 -2.24 -17.46
C LEU A 15 4.67 -2.51 -18.63
N GLY A 16 5.39 -1.49 -19.10
CA GLY A 16 6.37 -1.62 -20.18
C GLY A 16 7.49 -2.61 -19.88
N GLN A 17 7.75 -2.93 -18.60
CA GLN A 17 8.75 -3.92 -18.20
C GLN A 17 8.33 -5.37 -18.49
N PHE A 18 7.05 -5.62 -18.78
CA PHE A 18 6.53 -6.94 -19.14
C PHE A 18 6.61 -7.24 -20.64
N GLY A 19 7.18 -6.33 -21.45
CA GLY A 19 7.30 -6.51 -22.90
C GLY A 19 5.97 -6.51 -23.66
N LEU A 20 4.88 -6.04 -23.01
CA LEU A 20 3.56 -5.93 -23.62
C LEU A 20 3.44 -4.62 -24.41
N PRO A 21 2.61 -4.58 -25.47
CA PRO A 21 2.25 -3.34 -26.15
C PRO A 21 1.68 -2.31 -25.17
N GLU A 22 1.86 -1.02 -25.46
CA GLU A 22 1.27 0.04 -24.65
C GLU A 22 -0.27 -0.11 -24.66
N ALA A 23 -0.83 -0.47 -23.50
CA ALA A 23 -2.26 -0.58 -23.32
C ALA A 23 -2.82 0.68 -22.63
N PRO A 24 -4.05 1.10 -22.97
CA PRO A 24 -4.74 2.11 -22.18
C PRO A 24 -4.92 1.60 -20.74
N LEU A 25 -4.86 2.53 -19.78
CA LEU A 25 -4.96 2.25 -18.36
C LEU A 25 -6.14 3.06 -17.81
N PRO A 26 -7.38 2.63 -18.14
CA PRO A 26 -8.57 3.42 -17.85
C PRO A 26 -8.82 3.55 -16.35
N MET A 27 -9.73 4.45 -16.02
CA MET A 27 -10.17 4.68 -14.66
C MET A 27 -11.39 3.81 -14.38
N GLY A 28 -11.34 3.01 -13.32
CA GLY A 28 -12.49 2.29 -12.77
C GLY A 28 -13.48 3.23 -12.08
N ALA A 29 -14.64 2.71 -11.68
CA ALA A 29 -15.67 3.48 -11.00
C ALA A 29 -15.20 4.08 -9.65
N ASP A 30 -14.28 3.39 -9.00
CA ASP A 30 -13.59 3.75 -7.75
C ASP A 30 -12.34 4.63 -7.97
N ARG A 31 -12.10 5.07 -9.21
CA ARG A 31 -10.91 5.79 -9.68
C ARG A 31 -9.62 4.96 -9.72
N ALA A 32 -9.66 3.69 -9.33
CA ALA A 32 -8.53 2.80 -9.42
C ALA A 32 -8.13 2.58 -10.90
N PRO A 33 -6.85 2.30 -11.17
CA PRO A 33 -6.44 1.81 -12.48
C PRO A 33 -7.11 0.48 -12.82
N VAL A 34 -7.73 0.38 -14.00
CA VAL A 34 -8.08 -0.92 -14.57
C VAL A 34 -6.81 -1.49 -15.20
N TRP A 35 -6.27 -2.54 -14.58
CA TRP A 35 -5.08 -3.23 -15.05
C TRP A 35 -5.41 -4.13 -16.25
N PRO A 36 -4.48 -4.30 -17.22
CA PRO A 36 -4.65 -5.27 -18.30
C PRO A 36 -4.87 -6.70 -17.75
N GLU A 37 -5.54 -7.53 -18.53
CA GLU A 37 -5.75 -8.94 -18.19
C GLU A 37 -4.42 -9.64 -17.88
N GLY A 38 -4.41 -10.47 -16.83
CA GLY A 38 -3.22 -11.17 -16.37
C GLY A 38 -2.25 -10.32 -15.54
N LEU A 39 -2.55 -9.03 -15.32
CA LEU A 39 -1.72 -8.12 -14.51
C LEU A 39 -2.51 -7.48 -13.37
N THR A 40 -1.79 -7.15 -12.31
CA THR A 40 -2.27 -6.38 -11.16
C THR A 40 -1.22 -5.36 -10.76
N GLY A 41 -1.59 -4.39 -9.93
CA GLY A 41 -0.66 -3.37 -9.49
C GLY A 41 -1.28 -2.32 -8.60
N SER A 42 -0.46 -1.35 -8.22
CA SER A 42 -0.87 -0.22 -7.39
C SER A 42 -0.09 1.04 -7.76
N ILE A 43 -0.70 2.18 -7.50
CA ILE A 43 -0.17 3.52 -7.79
C ILE A 43 -0.23 4.33 -6.50
N THR A 44 0.83 5.08 -6.22
CA THR A 44 0.86 6.06 -5.14
C THR A 44 1.55 7.35 -5.58
N HIS A 45 1.28 8.45 -4.88
CA HIS A 45 1.92 9.72 -5.09
C HIS A 45 2.01 10.52 -3.79
N ALA A 46 3.13 11.18 -3.58
CA ALA A 46 3.32 12.19 -2.55
C ALA A 46 4.51 13.07 -2.93
N CYS A 47 4.61 14.27 -2.38
CA CYS A 47 5.76 15.16 -2.55
C CYS A 47 6.13 15.43 -4.03
N GLY A 48 5.14 15.46 -4.94
CA GLY A 48 5.37 15.63 -6.38
C GLY A 48 5.95 14.40 -7.10
N LEU A 49 6.09 13.27 -6.40
CA LEU A 49 6.53 11.99 -6.95
C LEU A 49 5.33 11.08 -7.19
N CYS A 50 5.45 10.22 -8.20
CA CYS A 50 4.46 9.18 -8.50
C CYS A 50 5.19 7.85 -8.69
N LEU A 51 4.76 6.82 -7.96
CA LEU A 51 5.29 5.46 -8.05
C LEU A 51 4.19 4.51 -8.48
N ALA A 52 4.59 3.44 -9.16
CA ALA A 52 3.69 2.34 -9.48
C ALA A 52 4.45 1.02 -9.42
N VAL A 53 3.74 -0.02 -9.00
CA VAL A 53 4.19 -1.42 -9.05
C VAL A 53 3.19 -2.21 -9.88
N ALA A 54 3.69 -3.18 -10.62
CA ALA A 54 2.88 -4.10 -11.40
C ALA A 54 3.45 -5.52 -11.30
N GLY A 55 2.59 -6.52 -11.41
CA GLY A 55 2.93 -7.94 -11.29
C GLY A 55 1.92 -8.80 -12.04
N ARG A 56 2.29 -10.05 -12.29
CA ARG A 56 1.39 -11.03 -12.91
C ARG A 56 0.40 -11.55 -11.89
N THR A 57 -0.86 -11.67 -12.31
CA THR A 57 -1.92 -12.19 -11.44
C THR A 57 -1.69 -13.64 -11.08
N ASP A 58 -0.99 -14.45 -11.88
CA ASP A 58 -0.63 -15.84 -11.56
C ASP A 58 0.31 -15.99 -10.34
N THR A 59 1.05 -14.92 -10.02
CA THR A 59 2.03 -14.89 -8.93
C THR A 59 1.47 -14.16 -7.71
N TRP A 60 0.75 -13.06 -7.94
CA TRP A 60 0.26 -12.16 -6.90
C TRP A 60 -1.28 -12.12 -6.90
N ARG A 61 -1.89 -12.37 -5.73
CA ARG A 61 -3.30 -12.01 -5.47
C ARG A 61 -3.48 -10.50 -5.59
N GLY A 62 -2.55 -9.74 -5.02
CA GLY A 62 -2.61 -8.30 -5.08
C GLY A 62 -1.30 -7.62 -4.68
N LEU A 63 -1.14 -6.40 -5.18
CA LEU A 63 0.00 -5.53 -4.91
C LEU A 63 -0.52 -4.19 -4.42
N GLY A 64 0.12 -3.64 -3.40
CA GLY A 64 -0.23 -2.34 -2.86
C GLY A 64 1.02 -1.56 -2.49
N ILE A 65 1.12 -0.32 -2.97
CA ILE A 65 2.22 0.59 -2.66
C ILE A 65 1.68 1.87 -2.04
N ASP A 66 2.42 2.37 -1.05
CA ASP A 66 2.18 3.68 -0.45
C ASP A 66 3.47 4.49 -0.37
N LEU A 67 3.34 5.81 -0.52
CA LEU A 67 4.44 6.77 -0.50
C LEU A 67 4.00 7.96 0.32
N ALA A 68 4.82 8.34 1.30
CA ALA A 68 4.58 9.50 2.15
C ALA A 68 5.86 10.29 2.37
N ALA A 69 5.72 11.57 2.71
CA ALA A 69 6.80 12.34 3.31
C ALA A 69 7.18 11.71 4.66
N ASP A 70 8.47 11.65 4.97
CA ASP A 70 8.95 11.22 6.28
C ASP A 70 8.78 12.33 7.33
N SER A 71 7.50 12.67 7.58
CA SER A 71 7.05 13.71 8.49
C SER A 71 6.14 13.09 9.55
N PRO A 72 6.47 13.20 10.85
CA PRO A 72 5.66 12.63 11.93
C PRO A 72 4.18 13.07 11.86
N LEU A 73 3.27 12.13 12.12
CA LEU A 73 1.85 12.44 12.25
C LEU A 73 1.56 13.23 13.53
N GLU A 74 0.51 14.03 13.49
CA GLU A 74 -0.02 14.72 14.66
C GLU A 74 -0.62 13.73 15.65
N ASP A 75 -0.42 13.96 16.95
CA ASP A 75 -0.85 13.04 18.02
C ASP A 75 -2.35 12.75 17.99
N ALA A 76 -3.17 13.68 17.50
CA ALA A 76 -4.62 13.53 17.39
C ALA A 76 -5.05 12.45 16.39
N LEU A 77 -4.24 12.16 15.36
CA LEU A 77 -4.55 11.17 14.33
C LEU A 77 -4.13 9.75 14.72
N ILE A 78 -3.17 9.63 15.65
CA ILE A 78 -2.56 8.35 16.00
C ILE A 78 -3.59 7.30 16.48
N PRO A 79 -4.56 7.64 17.36
CA PRO A 79 -5.51 6.65 17.87
C PRO A 79 -6.42 6.01 16.81
N GLU A 80 -6.66 6.70 15.68
CA GLU A 80 -7.45 6.18 14.57
C GLU A 80 -6.64 5.21 13.70
N ILE A 81 -5.32 5.33 13.69
CA ILE A 81 -4.42 4.63 12.77
C ILE A 81 -3.77 3.42 13.44
N ALA A 82 -3.28 3.58 14.67
CA ALA A 82 -2.34 2.66 15.27
C ALA A 82 -2.65 2.38 16.74
N THR A 83 -2.54 1.12 17.11
CA THR A 83 -2.60 0.66 18.49
C THR A 83 -1.23 0.77 19.17
N LEU A 84 -1.17 0.60 20.50
CA LEU A 84 0.12 0.51 21.19
C LEU A 84 0.95 -0.70 20.73
N GLU A 85 0.30 -1.80 20.33
CA GLU A 85 0.96 -2.99 19.80
C GLU A 85 1.62 -2.71 18.46
N ASP A 86 0.99 -1.90 17.60
CA ASP A 86 1.58 -1.47 16.33
C ASP A 86 2.82 -0.58 16.55
N LEU A 87 2.81 0.26 17.59
CA LEU A 87 3.82 1.29 17.81
C LEU A 87 5.01 0.83 18.65
N ALA A 88 4.80 -0.03 19.66
CA ALA A 88 5.83 -0.42 20.61
C ALA A 88 7.09 -1.04 19.97
N PRO A 89 6.98 -1.90 18.92
CA PRO A 89 8.15 -2.44 18.24
C PRO A 89 8.98 -1.39 17.50
N LEU A 90 8.43 -0.22 17.20
CA LEU A 90 9.10 0.81 16.40
C LEU A 90 9.97 1.78 17.22
N ALA A 91 10.14 1.53 18.53
CA ALA A 91 11.10 2.27 19.33
C ALA A 91 12.53 2.16 18.74
N PRO A 92 13.34 3.24 18.74
CA PRO A 92 13.15 4.48 19.49
C PRO A 92 12.46 5.61 18.69
N LEU A 93 11.72 5.31 17.62
CA LEU A 93 10.99 6.36 16.87
C LEU A 93 10.02 7.13 17.77
N SER A 94 9.80 8.42 17.45
CA SER A 94 8.71 9.17 18.07
C SER A 94 7.36 8.54 17.72
N ARG A 95 6.35 8.74 18.57
CA ARG A 95 5.00 8.20 18.34
C ARG A 95 4.44 8.60 16.96
N GLY A 96 4.57 9.87 16.58
CA GLY A 96 4.13 10.35 15.28
C GLY A 96 4.88 9.72 14.10
N ALA A 97 6.20 9.51 14.22
CA ALA A 97 6.98 8.84 13.18
C ALA A 97 6.61 7.35 13.08
N ALA A 98 6.49 6.65 14.20
CA ALA A 98 6.02 5.26 14.24
C ALA A 98 4.61 5.13 13.63
N ALA A 99 3.69 6.04 13.97
CA ALA A 99 2.34 6.06 13.42
C ALA A 99 2.33 6.30 11.90
N LEU A 100 3.20 7.17 11.38
CA LEU A 100 3.38 7.34 9.92
C LEU A 100 3.79 6.03 9.25
N ARG A 101 4.72 5.27 9.85
CA ARG A 101 5.17 3.98 9.33
C ARG A 101 4.02 2.98 9.29
N VAL A 102 3.21 2.90 10.35
CA VAL A 102 2.03 2.04 10.42
C VAL A 102 0.97 2.46 9.40
N PHE A 103 0.69 3.76 9.30
CA PHE A 103 -0.26 4.32 8.34
C PHE A 103 0.04 3.87 6.90
N GLY A 104 1.26 4.14 6.42
CA GLY A 104 1.63 3.78 5.05
C GLY A 104 1.61 2.28 4.81
N ALA A 105 1.89 1.46 5.83
CA ALA A 105 1.80 0.00 5.71
C ALA A 105 0.33 -0.47 5.62
N LYS A 106 -0.58 0.09 6.42
CA LYS A 106 -2.02 -0.20 6.34
C LYS A 106 -2.61 0.24 5.00
N GLU A 107 -2.24 1.42 4.50
CA GLU A 107 -2.64 1.90 3.17
C GLU A 107 -2.16 0.96 2.05
N ALA A 108 -0.89 0.53 2.10
CA ALA A 108 -0.36 -0.43 1.14
C ALA A 108 -1.07 -1.80 1.22
N ALA A 109 -1.35 -2.31 2.43
CA ALA A 109 -2.09 -3.56 2.60
C ALA A 109 -3.54 -3.46 2.09
N PHE A 110 -4.23 -2.35 2.37
CA PHE A 110 -5.56 -2.09 1.85
C PHE A 110 -5.59 -2.06 0.31
N LYS A 111 -4.63 -1.36 -0.32
CA LYS A 111 -4.50 -1.32 -1.78
C LYS A 111 -4.19 -2.70 -2.39
N ALA A 112 -3.46 -3.55 -1.68
CA ALA A 112 -3.16 -4.91 -2.15
C ALA A 112 -4.40 -5.81 -2.11
N GLN A 113 -5.22 -5.72 -1.06
CA GLN A 113 -6.36 -6.63 -0.90
C GLN A 113 -7.61 -6.20 -1.68
N PHE A 114 -7.86 -4.89 -1.81
CA PHE A 114 -9.13 -4.38 -2.32
C PHE A 114 -9.51 -4.90 -3.72
N PRO A 115 -8.59 -4.99 -4.70
CA PRO A 115 -8.93 -5.52 -6.02
C PRO A 115 -9.42 -6.98 -6.00
N GLU A 116 -8.97 -7.77 -5.04
CA GLU A 116 -9.31 -9.19 -4.91
C GLU A 116 -10.62 -9.40 -4.14
N THR A 117 -10.86 -8.61 -3.08
CA THR A 117 -11.95 -8.87 -2.12
C THR A 117 -13.14 -7.92 -2.26
N GLY A 118 -12.92 -6.72 -2.82
CA GLY A 118 -13.89 -5.62 -2.81
C GLY A 118 -14.24 -5.08 -1.42
N ALA A 119 -13.54 -5.52 -0.37
CA ALA A 119 -13.91 -5.21 1.01
C ALA A 119 -13.35 -3.85 1.47
N MET A 120 -14.24 -3.03 2.02
CA MET A 120 -13.92 -1.73 2.64
C MET A 120 -13.89 -1.86 4.16
N PHE A 121 -12.81 -1.44 4.80
CA PHE A 121 -12.64 -1.46 6.26
C PHE A 121 -11.65 -0.40 6.72
N GLY A 122 -11.71 -0.04 8.01
CA GLY A 122 -10.80 0.91 8.64
C GLY A 122 -9.47 0.31 9.09
N PHE A 123 -8.62 1.15 9.68
CA PHE A 123 -7.27 0.76 10.13
C PHE A 123 -7.30 -0.28 11.26
N GLU A 124 -8.36 -0.33 12.06
CA GLU A 124 -8.58 -1.29 13.13
C GLU A 124 -8.70 -2.74 12.64
N ALA A 125 -8.99 -2.94 11.36
CA ALA A 125 -9.09 -4.28 10.76
C ALA A 125 -7.72 -4.97 10.60
N MET A 126 -6.61 -4.27 10.85
CA MET A 126 -5.25 -4.78 10.68
C MET A 126 -4.30 -4.34 11.80
N THR A 127 -3.38 -5.22 12.18
CA THR A 127 -2.20 -4.88 12.98
C THR A 127 -0.92 -5.00 12.15
N ALA A 128 0.11 -4.26 12.55
CA ALA A 128 1.38 -4.14 11.84
C ALA A 128 2.54 -4.73 12.66
N ASP A 129 3.24 -5.69 12.07
CA ASP A 129 4.58 -6.12 12.51
C ASP A 129 5.60 -5.75 11.43
N LEU A 130 6.02 -4.49 11.43
CA LEU A 130 6.92 -3.98 10.38
C LEU A 130 8.35 -4.50 10.51
N GLN A 131 8.77 -4.95 11.70
CA GLN A 131 10.07 -5.58 11.89
C GLN A 131 10.07 -7.02 11.35
N GLY A 132 8.99 -7.77 11.60
CA GLY A 132 8.76 -9.08 11.00
C GLY A 132 8.34 -9.03 9.52
N GLY A 133 8.06 -7.83 9.00
CA GLY A 133 7.70 -7.62 7.60
C GLY A 133 6.31 -8.16 7.25
N THR A 134 5.33 -8.01 8.13
CA THR A 134 3.97 -8.49 7.91
C THR A 134 2.90 -7.53 8.42
N MET A 135 1.75 -7.55 7.76
CA MET A 135 0.49 -7.04 8.29
C MET A 135 -0.40 -8.24 8.60
N ARG A 136 -1.18 -8.17 9.69
CA ARG A 136 -2.12 -9.22 10.08
C ARG A 136 -3.54 -8.68 10.04
N MET A 137 -4.44 -9.38 9.36
CA MET A 137 -5.87 -9.11 9.43
C MET A 137 -6.42 -9.52 10.80
N VAL A 138 -7.16 -8.62 11.44
CA VAL A 138 -7.89 -8.86 12.69
C VAL A 138 -9.38 -9.06 12.41
N ALA A 139 -9.94 -8.29 11.47
CA ALA A 139 -11.33 -8.42 11.08
C ALA A 139 -11.56 -9.66 10.21
N ASP A 140 -12.71 -10.32 10.41
CA ASP A 140 -13.17 -11.40 9.54
C ASP A 140 -13.89 -10.84 8.30
N LEU A 141 -13.14 -10.06 7.52
CA LEU A 141 -13.58 -9.39 6.31
C LEU A 141 -12.39 -9.30 5.34
N GLY A 142 -12.67 -9.22 4.03
CA GLY A 142 -11.63 -9.12 3.01
C GLY A 142 -10.79 -10.39 2.96
N PRO A 143 -9.46 -10.34 3.22
CA PRO A 143 -8.63 -11.54 3.28
C PRO A 143 -8.98 -12.51 4.42
N GLY A 144 -9.82 -12.11 5.38
CA GLY A 144 -10.25 -12.93 6.52
C GLY A 144 -9.31 -12.82 7.73
N ALA A 145 -9.85 -13.08 8.92
CA ALA A 145 -9.12 -12.92 10.17
C ALA A 145 -7.91 -13.86 10.25
N GLY A 146 -6.78 -13.36 10.75
CA GLY A 146 -5.53 -14.10 10.89
C GLY A 146 -4.67 -14.15 9.63
N THR A 147 -5.18 -13.73 8.47
CA THR A 147 -4.41 -13.66 7.22
C THR A 147 -3.20 -12.74 7.37
N LEU A 148 -2.04 -13.23 6.91
CA LEU A 148 -0.78 -12.50 6.89
C LEU A 148 -0.51 -11.95 5.49
N LEU A 149 -0.24 -10.65 5.42
CA LEU A 149 0.11 -9.94 4.20
C LEU A 149 1.59 -9.51 4.28
N PRO A 150 2.47 -10.01 3.40
CA PRO A 150 3.88 -9.63 3.40
C PRO A 150 4.06 -8.12 3.17
N MET A 151 4.86 -7.49 4.02
CA MET A 151 5.10 -6.06 4.03
C MET A 151 6.60 -5.76 3.98
N ARG A 152 6.99 -4.83 3.12
CA ARG A 152 8.34 -4.25 3.09
C ARG A 152 8.24 -2.74 3.14
N GLN A 153 9.18 -2.13 3.85
CA GLN A 153 9.15 -0.71 4.05
C GLN A 153 10.56 -0.11 4.00
N TRP A 154 10.71 0.99 3.26
CA TRP A 154 11.97 1.71 3.12
C TRP A 154 11.80 3.14 3.65
N VAL A 155 12.87 3.67 4.26
CA VAL A 155 12.98 5.07 4.68
C VAL A 155 14.25 5.63 4.05
N GLY A 156 14.16 6.81 3.44
CA GLY A 156 15.33 7.49 2.92
C GLY A 156 14.96 8.73 2.12
N ALA A 157 15.89 9.67 2.02
CA ALA A 157 15.70 10.92 1.29
C ALA A 157 14.43 11.71 1.70
N GLY A 158 14.04 11.62 2.98
CA GLY A 158 12.83 12.29 3.50
C GLY A 158 11.53 11.64 3.05
N LEU A 159 11.56 10.37 2.63
CA LEU A 159 10.40 9.62 2.15
C LEU A 159 10.26 8.28 2.86
N VAL A 160 9.01 7.84 2.99
CA VAL A 160 8.61 6.51 3.43
C VAL A 160 7.91 5.82 2.27
N VAL A 161 8.37 4.62 1.89
CA VAL A 161 7.73 3.76 0.90
C VAL A 161 7.32 2.45 1.56
N SER A 162 6.06 2.07 1.43
CA SER A 162 5.51 0.80 1.91
C SER A 162 5.04 -0.05 0.73
N LEU A 163 5.38 -1.34 0.72
CA LEU A 163 4.95 -2.29 -0.29
C LEU A 163 4.37 -3.54 0.38
N CYS A 164 3.08 -3.77 0.13
CA CYS A 164 2.43 -5.03 0.39
C CYS A 164 2.41 -5.87 -0.89
N ALA A 165 2.95 -7.08 -0.83
CA ALA A 165 2.96 -8.01 -1.96
C ALA A 165 2.30 -9.33 -1.53
N TRP A 166 1.01 -9.48 -1.84
CA TRP A 166 0.20 -10.61 -1.40
C TRP A 166 0.27 -11.75 -2.44
N PRO A 167 0.97 -12.86 -2.16
CA PRO A 167 1.12 -13.96 -3.11
C PRO A 167 -0.19 -14.74 -3.28
N ARG A 168 -0.32 -15.45 -4.42
CA ARG A 168 -1.36 -16.50 -4.60
C ARG A 168 -1.16 -17.70 -3.69
#